data_AF-A0A351ENF4-F1
#
_entry.id   AF-A0A351ENF4-F1
#
_cell.length_a   1.000
_cell.length_b   1.000
_cell.length_c   1.000
_cell.angle_alpha   90.00
_cell.angle_beta   90.00
_cell.angle_gamma   90.00
#
_symmetry.space_group_name_H-M   'P 1'
#
loop_
_entity.id
_entity.type
_entity.pdbx_description
1 polymer ?
#
loop_
_entity_poly.entity_id
_entity_poly.type
_entity_poly.pdbx_seq_one_letter_code
_entity_poly.pdbx_strand_id
1 'polypeptide(L)'
;MGQQTSTIELEANRQALPKSSKLSQLSWEEIASRARMEADGNAGEAIVADLMSDTVRWRNVLTDMIEEGEDKLHALRGLKGPQRNQIIRDFEGEMELLFDAYQRATGEQYEPDDENTEIPSIPSDAIPEPIALQLSWASGRVIAWAAGAFNDSETPEQILERLTDAGAPEGAWEDHR
;
A
#
# COMPACT_ATOMS: atom_id res chain seq x y z
N MET A 1 -5.23 3.62 -55.18
CA MET A 1 -6.38 4.04 -54.34
C MET A 1 -6.43 3.08 -53.16
N GLY A 2 -6.01 3.47 -51.96
CA GLY A 2 -6.01 2.56 -50.79
C GLY A 2 -4.87 2.70 -49.76
N GLN A 3 -4.32 3.89 -49.51
CA GLN A 3 -3.25 4.09 -48.52
C GLN A 3 -3.45 5.37 -47.67
N GLN A 4 -4.70 5.80 -47.42
CA GLN A 4 -4.96 7.02 -46.64
C GLN A 4 -5.86 6.83 -45.42
N THR A 5 -6.50 5.67 -45.26
CA THR A 5 -7.40 5.40 -44.12
C THR A 5 -6.67 4.97 -42.85
N SER A 6 -5.45 4.42 -42.95
CA SER A 6 -4.79 3.79 -41.81
C SER A 6 -4.12 4.77 -40.83
N THR A 7 -3.82 6.00 -41.24
CA THR A 7 -3.13 6.98 -40.38
C THR A 7 -4.10 7.76 -39.48
N ILE A 8 -5.35 7.96 -39.94
CA ILE A 8 -6.34 8.77 -39.22
C ILE A 8 -6.92 8.01 -38.01
N GLU A 9 -7.04 6.67 -38.07
CA GLU A 9 -7.51 5.86 -36.94
C GLU A 9 -6.45 5.68 -35.83
N LEU A 10 -5.16 5.74 -36.15
CA LEU A 10 -4.08 5.64 -35.16
C LEU A 10 -3.89 6.95 -34.37
N GLU A 11 -4.19 8.10 -34.95
CA GLU A 11 -4.16 9.40 -34.25
C GLU A 11 -5.39 9.64 -33.37
N ALA A 12 -6.56 9.10 -33.76
CA ALA A 12 -7.76 9.16 -32.92
C ALA A 12 -7.59 8.39 -31.60
N ASN A 13 -6.81 7.30 -31.59
CA ASN A 13 -6.53 6.52 -30.39
C ASN A 13 -5.45 7.14 -29.47
N ARG A 14 -4.74 8.18 -29.92
CA ARG A 14 -3.76 8.93 -29.10
C ARG A 14 -4.38 10.09 -28.32
N GLN A 15 -5.63 10.46 -28.58
CA GLN A 15 -6.30 11.61 -27.95
C GLN A 15 -7.26 11.27 -26.80
N ALA A 16 -7.35 10.00 -26.41
CA ALA A 16 -7.90 9.67 -25.10
C ALA A 16 -6.78 9.81 -24.06
N LEU A 17 -6.45 11.05 -23.68
CA LEU A 17 -5.78 11.28 -22.41
C LEU A 17 -6.60 10.52 -21.35
N PRO A 18 -5.98 9.68 -20.49
CA PRO A 18 -6.73 9.10 -19.39
C PRO A 18 -7.35 10.26 -18.62
N LYS A 19 -8.68 10.26 -18.47
CA LYS A 19 -9.36 11.26 -17.65
C LYS A 19 -8.68 11.21 -16.30
N SER A 20 -8.00 12.28 -15.92
CA SER A 20 -7.30 12.37 -14.64
C SER A 20 -8.31 11.98 -13.56
N SER A 21 -8.03 10.89 -12.84
CA SER A 21 -8.87 10.47 -11.73
C SER A 21 -9.01 11.63 -10.76
N LYS A 22 -10.19 11.81 -10.17
CA LYS A 22 -10.36 12.80 -9.11
C LYS A 22 -9.51 12.47 -7.88
N LEU A 23 -9.22 11.18 -7.64
CA LEU A 23 -8.32 10.77 -6.57
C LEU A 23 -6.89 11.26 -6.79
N SER A 24 -6.46 11.48 -8.04
CA SER A 24 -5.10 11.98 -8.30
C SER A 24 -4.89 13.44 -7.86
N GLN A 25 -5.96 14.15 -7.50
CA GLN A 25 -5.92 15.52 -6.99
C GLN A 25 -6.03 15.59 -5.47
N LEU A 26 -6.27 14.46 -4.82
CA LEU A 26 -6.45 14.35 -3.37
C LEU A 26 -5.14 13.89 -2.71
N SER A 27 -4.96 14.29 -1.46
CA SER A 27 -3.92 13.73 -0.60
C SER A 27 -4.24 12.27 -0.24
N TRP A 28 -3.22 11.52 0.21
CA TRP A 28 -3.42 10.14 0.66
C TRP A 28 -4.45 10.04 1.79
N GLU A 29 -4.38 10.97 2.77
CA GLU A 29 -5.30 11.05 3.91
C GLU A 29 -6.74 11.33 3.47
N GLU A 30 -6.94 12.19 2.47
CA GLU A 30 -8.26 12.47 1.92
C GLU A 30 -8.84 11.24 1.20
N ILE A 31 -8.00 10.46 0.51
CA ILE A 31 -8.43 9.20 -0.12
C ILE A 31 -8.75 8.17 0.97
N ALA A 32 -7.92 8.06 2.02
CA ALA A 32 -8.15 7.16 3.15
C ALA A 32 -9.46 7.48 3.88
N SER A 33 -9.74 8.75 4.13
CA SER A 33 -11.00 9.21 4.73
C SER A 33 -12.22 8.81 3.88
N ARG A 34 -12.11 8.94 2.55
CA ARG A 34 -13.15 8.52 1.61
C ARG A 34 -13.35 7.01 1.60
N ALA A 35 -12.25 6.25 1.57
CA ALA A 35 -12.29 4.80 1.64
C ALA A 35 -12.91 4.31 2.95
N ARG A 36 -12.59 4.96 4.08
CA ARG A 36 -13.21 4.67 5.38
C ARG A 36 -14.71 4.95 5.37
N MET A 37 -15.14 6.11 4.84
CA MET A 37 -16.56 6.42 4.72
C MET A 37 -17.30 5.38 3.86
N GLU A 38 -16.68 4.87 2.80
CA GLU A 38 -17.26 3.79 1.97
C GLU A 38 -17.36 2.48 2.77
N ALA A 39 -16.29 2.08 3.46
CA ALA A 39 -16.24 0.87 4.27
C ALA A 39 -17.31 0.88 5.37
N ASP A 40 -17.48 2.03 6.04
CA ASP A 40 -18.48 2.24 7.09
C ASP A 40 -19.93 2.35 6.54
N GLY A 41 -20.12 2.35 5.21
CA GLY A 41 -21.42 2.54 4.56
C GLY A 41 -21.98 3.97 4.63
N ASN A 42 -21.14 4.95 4.98
CA ASN A 42 -21.50 6.36 5.16
C ASN A 42 -21.16 7.25 3.96
N ALA A 43 -20.50 6.70 2.92
CA ALA A 43 -20.16 7.43 1.70
C ALA A 43 -21.40 7.68 0.82
N GLY A 44 -21.58 8.93 0.41
CA GLY A 44 -22.55 9.26 -0.65
C GLY A 44 -22.11 8.78 -2.03
N GLU A 45 -23.06 8.68 -2.97
CA GLU A 45 -22.82 8.18 -4.34
C GLU A 45 -21.66 8.86 -5.07
N ALA A 46 -21.46 10.17 -4.84
CA ALA A 46 -20.35 10.90 -5.44
C ALA A 46 -18.97 10.43 -4.95
N ILE A 47 -18.84 10.09 -3.66
CA ILE A 47 -17.58 9.57 -3.10
C ILE A 47 -17.30 8.18 -3.68
N VAL A 48 -18.32 7.33 -3.73
CA VAL A 48 -18.21 5.98 -4.31
C VAL A 48 -17.82 6.07 -5.79
N ALA A 49 -18.47 6.94 -6.57
CA ALA A 49 -18.13 7.15 -7.98
C ALA A 49 -16.69 7.66 -8.17
N ASP A 50 -16.22 8.54 -7.29
CA ASP A 50 -14.84 9.03 -7.32
C ASP A 50 -13.85 7.88 -7.02
N LEU A 51 -14.13 7.03 -6.02
CA LEU A 51 -13.30 5.85 -5.68
C LEU A 51 -13.28 4.82 -6.82
N MET A 52 -14.43 4.51 -7.42
CA MET A 52 -14.55 3.61 -8.56
C MET A 52 -13.83 4.13 -9.82
N SER A 53 -13.59 5.44 -9.94
CA SER A 53 -12.86 6.00 -11.08
C SER A 53 -11.37 5.67 -11.08
N ASP A 54 -10.82 5.23 -9.94
CA ASP A 54 -9.42 4.83 -9.78
C ASP A 54 -9.28 3.76 -8.70
N THR A 55 -9.67 2.55 -9.09
CA THR A 55 -9.66 1.36 -8.23
C THR A 55 -8.25 0.98 -7.76
N VAL A 56 -7.20 1.38 -8.50
CA VAL A 56 -5.81 1.11 -8.08
C VAL A 56 -5.45 1.94 -6.86
N ARG A 57 -5.70 3.25 -6.87
CA ARG A 57 -5.47 4.09 -5.69
C ARG A 57 -6.37 3.70 -4.53
N TRP A 58 -7.63 3.37 -4.81
CA TRP A 58 -8.56 2.91 -3.78
C TRP A 58 -8.09 1.61 -3.12
N ARG A 59 -7.71 0.59 -3.91
CA ARG A 59 -7.13 -0.66 -3.39
C ARG A 59 -5.91 -0.39 -2.51
N ASN A 60 -4.98 0.42 -3.00
CA ASN A 60 -3.72 0.67 -2.29
C ASN A 60 -3.97 1.36 -0.94
N VAL A 61 -4.88 2.33 -0.87
CA VAL A 61 -5.18 2.96 0.43
C VAL A 61 -5.88 2.01 1.40
N LEU A 62 -6.72 1.11 0.89
CA LEU A 62 -7.34 0.08 1.73
C LEU A 62 -6.31 -0.91 2.25
N THR A 63 -5.31 -1.25 1.43
CA THR A 63 -4.18 -2.12 1.84
C THR A 63 -3.43 -1.49 3.01
N ASP A 64 -3.02 -0.21 2.89
CA ASP A 64 -2.33 0.50 3.99
C ASP A 64 -3.18 0.58 5.26
N MET A 65 -4.48 0.85 5.13
CA MET A 65 -5.40 0.94 6.27
C MET A 65 -5.59 -0.41 6.97
N ILE A 66 -5.59 -1.50 6.20
CA ILE A 66 -5.67 -2.86 6.71
C ILE A 66 -4.38 -3.20 7.47
N GLU A 67 -3.21 -2.99 6.87
CA GLU A 67 -1.91 -3.22 7.51
C GLU A 67 -1.79 -2.44 8.83
N GLU A 68 -2.14 -1.15 8.84
CA GLU A 68 -2.15 -0.32 10.06
C GLU A 68 -3.15 -0.85 11.12
N GLY A 69 -4.28 -1.39 10.66
CA GLY A 69 -5.27 -2.02 11.51
C GLY A 69 -4.77 -3.32 12.15
N GLU A 70 -4.08 -4.16 11.38
CA GLU A 70 -3.48 -5.40 11.85
C GLU A 70 -2.42 -5.13 12.93
N ASP A 71 -1.57 -4.13 12.72
CA ASP A 71 -0.59 -3.67 13.71
C ASP A 71 -1.23 -3.22 15.02
N LYS A 72 -2.30 -2.43 14.93
CA LYS A 72 -3.07 -1.98 16.10
C LYS A 72 -3.70 -3.17 16.82
N LEU A 73 -4.27 -4.11 16.08
CA LEU A 73 -4.86 -5.31 16.66
C LEU A 73 -3.80 -6.15 17.38
N HIS A 74 -2.61 -6.30 16.78
CA HIS A 74 -1.47 -6.97 17.39
C HIS A 74 -1.05 -6.28 18.70
N ALA A 75 -0.91 -4.96 18.70
CA ALA A 75 -0.61 -4.18 19.90
C ALA A 75 -1.69 -4.33 21.00
N LEU A 76 -2.97 -4.32 20.62
CA LEU A 76 -4.10 -4.52 21.54
C LEU A 76 -4.08 -5.91 22.19
N ARG A 77 -3.58 -6.95 21.49
CA ARG A 77 -3.39 -8.29 22.07
C ARG A 77 -2.33 -8.31 23.20
N GLY A 78 -1.47 -7.29 23.29
CA GLY A 78 -0.56 -7.10 24.42
C GLY A 78 -1.20 -6.50 25.68
N LEU A 79 -2.36 -5.85 25.56
CA LEU A 79 -3.00 -5.14 26.67
C LEU A 79 -3.56 -6.08 27.74
N LYS A 80 -3.56 -5.60 28.99
CA LYS A 80 -4.13 -6.29 30.15
C LYS A 80 -5.34 -5.51 30.65
N GLY A 81 -6.43 -6.21 30.94
CA GLY A 81 -7.59 -5.60 31.58
C GLY A 81 -8.92 -6.23 31.17
N PRO A 82 -9.99 -5.93 31.91
CA PRO A 82 -11.30 -6.55 31.71
C PRO A 82 -11.99 -6.13 30.40
N GLN A 83 -11.69 -4.94 29.87
CA GLN A 83 -12.31 -4.41 28.65
C GLN A 83 -11.59 -4.83 27.36
N ARG A 84 -10.42 -5.46 27.47
CA ARG A 84 -9.57 -5.82 26.32
C ARG A 84 -10.34 -6.63 25.27
N ASN A 85 -11.08 -7.65 25.70
CA ASN A 85 -11.79 -8.53 24.77
C ASN A 85 -12.92 -7.80 24.03
N GLN A 86 -13.54 -6.80 24.66
CA GLN A 86 -14.54 -5.97 24.00
C GLN A 86 -13.89 -5.08 22.94
N ILE A 87 -12.81 -4.40 23.30
CA ILE A 87 -12.05 -3.54 22.38
C ILE A 87 -11.54 -4.33 21.17
N ILE A 88 -10.98 -5.52 21.41
CA ILE A 88 -10.53 -6.41 20.32
C ILE A 88 -11.69 -6.78 19.39
N ARG A 89 -12.83 -7.18 19.95
CA ARG A 89 -14.01 -7.54 19.16
C ARG A 89 -14.55 -6.38 18.33
N ASP A 90 -14.62 -5.19 18.92
CA ASP A 90 -15.09 -3.99 18.23
C ASP A 90 -14.13 -3.65 17.08
N PHE A 91 -12.82 -3.77 17.31
CA PHE A 91 -11.79 -3.52 16.31
C PHE A 91 -11.77 -4.58 15.19
N GLU A 92 -11.96 -5.86 15.51
CA GLU A 92 -12.13 -6.93 14.52
C GLU A 92 -13.33 -6.65 13.61
N GLY A 93 -14.43 -6.12 14.16
CA GLY A 93 -15.57 -5.68 13.35
C GLY A 93 -15.24 -4.51 12.42
N GLU A 94 -14.40 -3.56 12.84
CA GLU A 94 -13.90 -2.51 11.95
C GLU A 94 -13.00 -3.04 10.84
N MET A 95 -12.17 -4.04 11.14
CA MET A 95 -11.31 -4.72 10.15
C MET A 95 -12.14 -5.47 9.10
N GLU A 96 -13.20 -6.16 9.51
CA GLU A 96 -14.12 -6.84 8.59
C GLU A 96 -14.71 -5.85 7.56
N LEU A 97 -15.07 -4.63 7.98
CA LEU A 97 -15.57 -3.60 7.05
C LEU A 97 -14.52 -3.17 6.02
N LEU A 98 -13.25 -3.10 6.41
CA LEU A 98 -12.15 -2.79 5.49
C LEU A 98 -11.87 -3.93 4.51
N PHE A 99 -11.92 -5.18 4.97
CA PHE A 99 -11.80 -6.36 4.10
C PHE A 99 -12.93 -6.43 3.07
N ASP A 100 -14.16 -6.15 3.49
CA ASP A 100 -15.31 -6.09 2.59
C ASP A 100 -15.18 -4.94 1.57
N ALA A 101 -14.69 -3.78 2.00
CA ALA A 101 -14.39 -2.66 1.10
C ALA A 101 -13.30 -3.01 0.09
N TYR A 102 -12.25 -3.71 0.53
CA TYR A 102 -11.18 -4.21 -0.35
C TYR A 102 -11.75 -5.16 -1.40
N GLN A 103 -12.58 -6.11 -0.99
CA GLN A 103 -13.25 -7.01 -1.92
C GLN A 103 -14.15 -6.27 -2.91
N ARG A 104 -14.85 -5.21 -2.48
CA ARG A 104 -15.63 -4.38 -3.42
C ARG A 104 -14.73 -3.64 -4.42
N ALA A 105 -13.55 -3.20 -4.00
CA ALA A 105 -12.61 -2.48 -4.84
C ALA A 105 -11.89 -3.37 -5.87
N THR A 106 -11.56 -4.61 -5.49
CA THR A 106 -10.70 -5.51 -6.28
C THR A 106 -11.44 -6.69 -6.90
N GLY A 107 -12.56 -7.11 -6.30
CA GLY A 107 -13.23 -8.38 -6.58
C GLY A 107 -12.62 -9.58 -5.87
N GLU A 108 -11.55 -9.40 -5.10
CA GLU A 108 -10.79 -10.45 -4.42
C GLU A 108 -10.88 -10.29 -2.90
N GLN A 109 -10.93 -11.40 -2.17
CA GLN A 109 -10.84 -11.33 -0.72
C GLN A 109 -9.43 -10.90 -0.31
N TYR A 110 -9.32 -10.07 0.72
CA TYR A 110 -8.03 -9.78 1.32
C TYR A 110 -7.55 -11.03 2.07
N GLU A 111 -6.35 -11.48 1.76
CA GLU A 111 -5.67 -12.55 2.49
C GLU A 111 -4.65 -11.89 3.43
N PRO A 112 -4.89 -11.90 4.75
CA PRO A 112 -3.92 -11.37 5.70
C PRO A 112 -2.65 -12.21 5.67
N ASP A 113 -1.50 -11.57 5.85
CA ASP A 113 -0.23 -12.28 5.97
C ASP A 113 -0.28 -13.19 7.21
N ASP A 114 -0.03 -14.49 7.01
CA ASP A 114 0.00 -15.44 8.10
C ASP A 114 1.26 -15.20 8.94
N GLU A 115 1.10 -14.71 10.18
CA GLU A 115 2.17 -14.54 11.16
C GLU A 115 2.96 -15.86 11.42
N ASN A 116 2.40 -17.02 11.06
CA ASN A 116 3.06 -18.34 11.13
C ASN A 116 3.83 -18.71 9.86
N THR A 117 4.03 -17.81 8.90
CA THR A 117 4.90 -18.07 7.74
C THR A 117 6.31 -18.37 8.26
N GLU A 118 6.71 -19.65 8.17
CA GLU A 118 8.01 -20.11 8.66
C GLU A 118 9.12 -19.29 7.97
N ILE A 119 9.85 -18.49 8.75
CA ILE A 119 11.03 -17.79 8.24
C ILE A 119 12.04 -18.87 7.82
N PRO A 120 12.41 -18.94 6.52
CA PRO A 120 13.35 -19.95 6.06
C PRO A 120 14.68 -19.80 6.79
N SER A 121 15.13 -20.86 7.44
CA SER A 121 16.40 -20.87 8.17
C SER A 121 17.56 -20.68 7.20
N ILE A 122 18.45 -19.73 7.51
CA ILE A 122 19.67 -19.48 6.75
C ILE A 122 20.62 -20.68 6.89
N PRO A 123 21.06 -21.30 5.79
CA PRO A 123 22.08 -22.35 5.84
C PRO A 123 23.39 -21.83 6.43
N SER A 124 24.06 -22.61 7.27
CA SER A 124 25.33 -22.20 7.90
C SER A 124 26.51 -22.03 6.95
N ASP A 125 26.42 -22.57 5.73
CA ASP A 125 27.46 -22.49 4.68
C ASP A 125 27.06 -21.51 3.56
N ALA A 126 26.14 -20.61 3.85
CA ALA A 126 25.66 -19.64 2.89
C ALA A 126 26.73 -18.55 2.65
N ILE A 127 26.97 -18.20 1.38
CA ILE A 127 27.93 -17.19 0.99
C ILE A 127 27.25 -15.82 1.03
N PRO A 128 27.69 -14.87 1.86
CA PRO A 128 27.06 -13.55 1.96
C PRO A 128 27.17 -12.77 0.65
N GLU A 129 26.07 -12.14 0.24
CA GLU A 129 26.06 -11.23 -0.91
C GLU A 129 26.37 -9.78 -0.48
N PRO A 130 26.85 -8.94 -1.41
CA PRO A 130 27.04 -7.51 -1.15
C PRO A 130 25.71 -6.83 -0.78
N ILE A 131 25.76 -5.93 0.21
CA ILE A 131 24.61 -5.11 0.58
C ILE A 131 24.33 -4.08 -0.52
N ALA A 132 23.15 -4.18 -1.14
CA ALA A 132 22.71 -3.25 -2.16
C ALA A 132 21.57 -2.37 -1.64
N LEU A 133 21.58 -1.08 -2.00
CA LEU A 133 20.42 -0.22 -1.80
C LEU A 133 19.36 -0.58 -2.84
N GLN A 134 18.18 -0.94 -2.38
CA GLN A 134 17.05 -1.39 -3.18
C GLN A 134 15.82 -0.52 -2.91
N LEU A 135 14.98 -0.37 -3.93
CA LEU A 135 13.75 0.42 -3.87
C LEU A 135 12.58 -0.44 -4.34
N SER A 136 11.49 -0.39 -3.60
CA SER A 136 10.19 -0.94 -3.99
C SER A 136 9.12 0.13 -3.94
N TRP A 137 8.04 -0.10 -4.69
CA TRP A 137 6.85 0.75 -4.65
C TRP A 137 5.80 0.08 -3.78
N ALA A 138 5.30 0.81 -2.78
CA ALA A 138 4.16 0.40 -1.98
C ALA A 138 3.20 1.58 -1.87
N SER A 139 1.95 1.38 -2.29
CA SER A 139 0.84 2.31 -2.06
C SER A 139 1.15 3.82 -2.19
N GLY A 140 1.68 4.23 -3.35
CA GLY A 140 1.96 5.64 -3.60
C GLY A 140 3.20 6.19 -2.88
N ARG A 141 3.95 5.34 -2.18
CA ARG A 141 5.23 5.61 -1.54
C ARG A 141 6.33 4.76 -2.19
N VAL A 142 7.58 5.20 -2.00
CA VAL A 142 8.77 4.42 -2.31
C VAL A 142 9.34 3.95 -0.99
N ILE A 143 9.54 2.64 -0.84
CA ILE A 143 10.24 2.06 0.31
C ILE A 143 11.68 1.81 -0.12
N ALA A 144 12.61 2.27 0.70
CA ALA A 144 14.03 2.00 0.54
C ALA A 144 14.51 1.02 1.61
N TRP A 145 15.34 0.07 1.21
CA TRP A 145 15.96 -0.89 2.10
C TRP A 145 17.33 -1.28 1.56
N ALA A 146 18.25 -1.70 2.43
CA ALA A 146 19.56 -2.16 2.01
C ALA A 146 19.96 -3.41 2.79
N ALA A 147 20.02 -4.53 2.06
CA ALA A 147 20.46 -5.81 2.58
C ALA A 147 21.17 -6.60 1.48
N GLY A 148 21.89 -7.65 1.87
CA GLY A 148 22.40 -8.67 0.97
C GLY A 148 21.97 -10.04 1.51
N ALA A 149 21.87 -11.06 0.64
CA ALA A 149 21.58 -12.40 1.10
C ALA A 149 22.58 -12.82 2.19
N PHE A 150 22.05 -13.35 3.31
CA PHE A 150 22.84 -13.81 4.46
C PHE A 150 23.70 -12.73 5.12
N ASN A 151 23.30 -11.47 5.00
CA ASN A 151 23.94 -10.33 5.63
C ASN A 151 22.92 -9.58 6.51
N ASP A 152 23.42 -8.86 7.51
CA ASP A 152 22.57 -7.94 8.27
C ASP A 152 22.18 -6.76 7.38
N SER A 153 20.96 -6.26 7.54
CA SER A 153 20.50 -5.05 6.86
C SER A 153 21.24 -3.82 7.40
N GLU A 154 21.46 -2.82 6.54
CA GLU A 154 21.92 -1.50 6.97
C GLU A 154 20.87 -0.79 7.84
N THR A 155 21.33 0.10 8.72
CA THR A 155 20.45 0.89 9.57
C THR A 155 19.73 1.99 8.77
N PRO A 156 18.60 2.53 9.26
CA PRO A 156 17.90 3.62 8.58
C PRO A 156 18.79 4.84 8.29
N GLU A 157 19.71 5.17 9.19
CA GLU A 157 20.65 6.29 9.01
C GLU A 157 21.62 6.05 7.84
N GLN A 158 22.12 4.81 7.71
CA GLN A 158 22.99 4.42 6.60
C GLN A 158 22.25 4.42 5.27
N ILE A 159 21.00 3.96 5.27
CA ILE A 159 20.14 4.00 4.08
C ILE A 159 19.87 5.46 3.67
N LEU A 160 19.56 6.33 4.63
CA LEU A 160 19.32 7.76 4.37
C LEU A 160 20.56 8.46 3.80
N GLU A 161 21.75 8.19 4.36
CA GLU A 161 23.02 8.70 3.82
C GLU A 161 23.20 8.31 2.34
N ARG A 162 22.97 7.02 2.00
CA ARG A 162 23.09 6.53 0.62
C ARG A 162 22.04 7.14 -0.32
N LEU A 163 20.82 7.35 0.14
CA LEU A 163 19.77 8.02 -0.63
C LEU A 163 20.14 9.47 -0.93
N THR A 164 20.64 10.20 0.06
CA THR A 164 21.09 11.58 -0.09
C THR A 164 22.30 11.69 -1.02
N ASP A 165 23.28 10.79 -0.89
CA ASP A 165 24.42 10.69 -1.81
C ASP A 165 23.99 10.42 -3.26
N ALA A 166 22.90 9.68 -3.45
CA ALA A 166 22.27 9.46 -4.75
C ALA A 166 21.42 10.64 -5.26
N GLY A 167 21.27 11.70 -4.45
CA GLY A 167 20.54 12.93 -4.80
C GLY A 167 19.07 12.93 -4.39
N ALA A 168 18.63 12.02 -3.53
CA ALA A 168 17.29 12.04 -2.97
C ALA A 168 17.15 13.17 -1.92
N PRO A 169 15.96 13.81 -1.80
CA PRO A 169 15.74 14.85 -0.82
C PRO A 169 15.63 14.30 0.60
N GLU A 170 16.48 14.77 1.52
CA GLU A 170 16.54 14.30 2.92
C GLU A 170 15.19 14.34 3.65
N GLY A 171 14.41 15.43 3.48
CA GLY A 171 13.14 15.62 4.19
C GLY A 171 11.93 14.88 3.62
N ALA A 172 12.11 14.04 2.59
CA ALA A 172 11.02 13.28 1.97
C ALA A 172 10.95 11.82 2.47
N TRP A 173 11.90 11.41 3.30
CA TRP A 173 12.00 10.04 3.79
C TRP A 173 11.66 10.00 5.28
N GLU A 174 10.94 8.95 5.65
CA GLU A 174 10.55 8.65 7.02
C GLU A 174 10.81 7.15 7.25
N ASP A 175 11.02 6.76 8.51
CA ASP A 175 11.18 5.35 8.85
C ASP A 175 9.93 4.56 8.42
N HIS A 176 10.16 3.54 7.60
CA HIS A 176 9.14 2.57 7.26
C HIS A 176 9.14 1.46 8.31
N ARG A 177 7.95 1.09 8.81
CA ARG A 177 7.74 0.02 9.77
C ARG A 177 6.83 -1.03 9.20
#